data_AF-A0A7C7PYU2-F1
#
_entry.id   AF-A0A7C7PYU2-F1
#
_cell.length_a   1.000
_cell.length_b   1.000
_cell.length_c   1.000
_cell.angle_alpha   90.00
_cell.angle_beta   90.00
_cell.angle_gamma   90.00
#
_symmetry.space_group_name_H-M   'P 1'
#
loop_
_entity.id
_entity.type
_entity.pdbx_description
1 polymer ?
#
loop_
_entity_poly.entity_id
_entity_poly.type
_entity_poly.pdbx_seq_one_letter_code
_entity_poly.pdbx_strand_id
1 'polypeptide(L)' 'VPDDALSGELFEHAECGAQLELVINEGGMSLKVAEEVAEDWGE' A
#
# COMPACT_ATOMS: atom_id res chain seq x y z
N VAL A 1 5.18 -1.01 -9.30
CA VAL A 1 4.73 0.29 -8.77
C VAL A 1 5.01 1.32 -9.85
N PRO A 2 4.01 2.12 -10.28
CA PRO A 2 4.21 3.20 -11.26
C PRO A 2 5.22 4.25 -10.77
N ASP A 3 5.89 4.95 -11.70
CA ASP A 3 6.88 5.99 -11.35
C ASP A 3 6.26 7.23 -10.70
N ASP A 4 4.97 7.50 -10.97
CA ASP A 4 4.21 8.62 -10.40
C ASP A 4 3.49 8.24 -9.08
N ALA A 5 3.83 7.08 -8.51
CA ALA A 5 3.18 6.60 -7.32
C ALA A 5 3.57 7.42 -6.07
N LEU A 6 2.59 7.64 -5.19
CA LEU A 6 2.72 8.41 -3.97
C LEU A 6 2.74 7.49 -2.74
N SER A 7 3.47 7.91 -1.70
CA SER A 7 3.42 7.23 -0.41
C SER A 7 1.99 7.18 0.14
N GLY A 8 1.56 6.01 0.60
CA GLY A 8 0.21 5.73 1.07
C GLY A 8 -0.70 5.09 0.01
N GLU A 9 -0.29 5.00 -1.25
CA GLU A 9 -1.10 4.31 -2.26
C GLU A 9 -1.18 2.80 -2.01
N LEU A 10 -2.37 2.25 -2.26
CA LEU A 10 -2.68 0.83 -2.11
C LEU A 10 -2.56 0.09 -3.45
N PHE A 11 -1.90 -1.07 -3.41
CA PHE A 11 -1.69 -1.96 -4.55
C PHE A 11 -2.12 -3.38 -4.19
N GLU A 12 -2.82 -4.05 -5.10
CA GLU A 12 -3.10 -5.47 -4.99
C GLU A 12 -1.98 -6.29 -5.65
N HIS A 13 -1.47 -7.30 -4.94
CA HIS A 13 -0.53 -8.25 -5.52
C HIS A 13 -1.27 -9.28 -6.39
N ALA A 14 -1.09 -9.19 -7.71
CA ALA A 14 -1.86 -9.97 -8.69
C ALA A 14 -1.83 -11.50 -8.50
N GLU A 15 -0.78 -12.06 -7.89
CA GLU A 15 -0.66 -13.51 -7.70
C GLU A 15 -1.31 -14.03 -6.41
N CYS A 16 -1.38 -13.22 -5.35
CA CYS A 16 -1.85 -13.68 -4.04
C CYS A 16 -2.99 -12.84 -3.44
N GLY A 17 -3.40 -11.75 -4.10
CA GLY A 17 -4.47 -10.87 -3.66
C GLY A 17 -4.12 -10.00 -2.44
N ALA A 18 -2.87 -10.02 -1.98
CA ALA A 18 -2.46 -9.21 -0.84
C ALA A 18 -2.61 -7.71 -1.14
N GLN A 19 -3.21 -6.98 -0.20
CA GLN A 19 -3.27 -5.52 -0.25
C GLN A 19 -1.98 -4.96 0.35
N LEU A 20 -1.30 -4.09 -0.38
CA LEU A 20 0.01 -3.53 -0.02
C LEU A 20 -0.04 -2.01 -0.07
N GLU A 21 0.56 -1.34 0.90
CA GLU A 21 0.72 0.12 0.92
C GLU A 21 2.15 0.49 0.52
N LEU A 22 2.28 1.47 -0.38
CA LEU A 22 3.57 2.04 -0.77
C LEU A 22 4.09 3.01 0.29
N VAL A 23 5.33 2.80 0.73
CA VAL A 23 6.04 3.69 1.64
C VAL A 23 7.26 4.26 0.91
N ILE A 24 7.31 5.58 0.80
CA ILE A 24 8.45 6.30 0.21
C ILE A 24 9.19 7.01 1.34
N ASN A 25 10.47 6.70 1.52
CA ASN A 25 11.36 7.33 2.50
C ASN A 25 12.57 7.94 1.78
N GLU A 26 13.40 8.70 2.52
CA GLU A 26 14.65 9.29 1.99
C GLU A 26 15.61 8.27 1.34
N GLY A 27 15.47 6.97 1.66
CA GLY A 27 16.27 5.87 1.12
C GLY A 27 15.63 5.05 0.00
N GLY A 28 14.42 5.38 -0.46
CA GLY A 28 13.74 4.69 -1.56
C GLY A 28 12.31 4.23 -1.24
N MET A 29 11.82 3.31 -2.07
CA MET A 29 10.45 2.80 -2.04
C MET A 29 10.39 1.39 -1.45
N SER A 30 9.39 1.14 -0.60
CA SER A 30 9.08 -0.18 -0.08
C SER A 30 7.57 -0.42 -0.04
N LEU A 31 7.16 -1.69 0.00
CA LEU A 31 5.76 -2.09 0.17
C LEU A 31 5.61 -2.76 1.53
N LYS A 32 4.60 -2.36 2.30
CA LYS A 32 4.15 -3.07 3.52
C LYS A 32 2.76 -3.66 3.28
N VAL A 33 2.39 -4.69 4.04
CA VAL A 33 1.00 -5.18 4.03
C VAL A 33 0.09 -4.05 4.52
N ALA A 34 -0.95 -3.76 3.75
CA ALA A 34 -1.92 -2.73 4.10
C ALA A 34 -2.65 -3.14 5.38
N GLU A 35 -3.03 -2.14 6.19
CA GLU A 35 -3.83 -2.41 7.39
C GLU A 35 -5.18 -3.00 6.98
N GLU A 36 -5.61 -4.04 7.69
CA GLU A 36 -6.95 -4.59 7.51
C GLU A 36 -7.97 -3.53 7.87
N VAL A 37 -9.05 -3.45 7.09
CA VAL A 37 -10.17 -2.56 7.37
C VAL A 37 -10.74 -2.93 8.74
N ALA A 38 -10.43 -2.12 9.74
CA ALA A 38 -11.01 -2.27 11.07
C ALA A 38 -12.49 -1.84 11.04
N GLU A 39 -13.30 -2.35 11.96
CA GLU A 39 -14.74 -2.07 12.03
C GLU A 39 -15.08 -0.57 12.29
N ASP A 40 -14.07 0.29 12.44
CA ASP A 40 -14.16 1.73 12.67
C ASP A 40 -13.89 2.58 11.41
N TRP A 41 -13.58 1.95 10.27
CA TRP A 41 -13.44 2.66 9.00
C TRP A 41 -14.84 2.99 8.45
N GLY A 42 -15.34 4.18 8.84
CA GLY A 42 -16.69 4.65 8.55
C GLY A 42 -16.76 5.88 7.64
N GLU A 43 -17.82 5.87 6.81
CA GLU A 43 -18.25 6.74 5.69
C GLU A 43 -17.22 7.24 4.67
#